data_AF-A0A8B6E171-F1
#
_entry.id   AF-A0A8B6E171-F1
#
_cell.length_a   1.000
_cell.length_b   1.000
_cell.length_c   1.000
_cell.angle_alpha   90.00
_cell.angle_beta   90.00
_cell.angle_gamma   90.00
#
_symmetry.space_group_name_H-M   'P 1'
#
loop_
_entity.id
_entity.type
_entity.pdbx_description
1 polymer ?
#
loop_
_entity_poly.entity_id
_entity_poly.type
_entity_poly.pdbx_seq_one_letter_code
_entity_poly.pdbx_strand_id
1 'polypeptide(L)'
;MCSSVCKALKDKVADHLEDGQFSGNHETDREQFSSVLPHNKLPERVFGQLDWLLRHRPNASKIANEAHIMYNMNRTANWLQQKDDEKVEELISWSKTNLKIMKETEKLRIQELDSKLRQISIDKENRTKALAAKSKERKESLTQEIVKLGFWDKKGVVNAKLKKLKTQTAKRNALKTQINFRNYVLEQKADIKYFRVTKYQRQTVTINQLKTNLLTLISMTTNNCESRENRSEE
;
A
#
# COMPACT_ATOMS: atom_id res chain seq x y z
N MET A 1 -5.15 -22.82 6.15
CA MET A 1 -4.25 -22.05 5.26
C MET A 1 -4.73 -20.61 5.20
N CYS A 2 -3.82 -19.64 5.34
CA CYS A 2 -4.14 -18.21 5.39
C CYS A 2 -4.86 -17.75 4.10
N SER A 3 -6.04 -17.13 4.25
CA SER A 3 -6.84 -16.54 3.15
C SER A 3 -6.01 -15.63 2.22
N SER A 4 -5.02 -14.93 2.77
CA SER A 4 -4.07 -14.10 2.04
C SER A 4 -3.14 -14.87 1.10
N VAL A 5 -2.71 -16.08 1.47
CA VAL A 5 -1.85 -16.93 0.63
C VAL A 5 -2.66 -17.51 -0.53
N CYS A 6 -3.88 -17.97 -0.27
CA CYS A 6 -4.78 -18.44 -1.32
C CYS A 6 -5.15 -17.33 -2.31
N LYS A 7 -5.31 -16.08 -1.83
CA LYS A 7 -5.56 -14.93 -2.69
C LYS A 7 -4.36 -14.56 -3.55
N ALA A 8 -3.16 -14.50 -2.95
CA ALA A 8 -1.93 -14.25 -3.72
C ALA A 8 -1.65 -15.34 -4.77
N LEU A 9 -1.91 -16.61 -4.43
CA LEU A 9 -1.78 -17.72 -5.38
C LEU A 9 -2.81 -17.61 -6.51
N LYS A 10 -4.07 -17.29 -6.21
CA LYS A 10 -5.08 -17.04 -7.25
C LYS A 10 -4.68 -15.88 -8.13
N ASP A 11 -4.22 -14.75 -7.59
CA ASP A 11 -3.81 -13.60 -8.38
C ASP A 11 -2.58 -13.89 -9.27
N LYS A 12 -1.69 -14.79 -8.84
CA LYS A 12 -0.47 -15.16 -9.58
C LYS A 12 -0.65 -16.27 -10.60
N VAL A 13 -1.64 -17.13 -10.39
CA VAL A 13 -1.91 -18.31 -11.23
C VAL A 13 -3.17 -18.11 -12.08
N ALA A 14 -3.97 -17.06 -11.82
CA ALA A 14 -5.19 -16.74 -12.55
C ALA A 14 -4.99 -16.74 -14.07
N ASP A 15 -3.87 -16.20 -14.55
CA ASP A 15 -3.60 -16.12 -15.98
C ASP A 15 -3.32 -17.50 -16.62
N HIS A 16 -2.97 -18.50 -15.81
CA HIS A 16 -2.65 -19.87 -16.20
C HIS A 16 -3.80 -20.88 -15.95
N LEU A 17 -4.92 -20.45 -15.35
CA LEU A 17 -6.09 -21.30 -15.13
C LEU A 17 -6.99 -21.33 -16.37
N GLU A 18 -7.91 -22.30 -16.43
CA GLU A 18 -9.02 -22.28 -17.40
C GLU A 18 -9.82 -20.97 -17.18
N ASP A 19 -10.06 -20.21 -18.25
CA ASP A 19 -10.52 -18.79 -18.29
C ASP A 19 -9.48 -17.70 -17.99
N GLY A 20 -8.20 -18.06 -17.80
CA GLY A 20 -7.09 -17.11 -17.68
C GLY A 20 -6.75 -16.42 -19.00
N GLN A 21 -6.01 -15.30 -18.94
CA GLN A 21 -5.60 -14.52 -20.11
C GLN A 21 -4.87 -15.35 -21.18
N PHE A 22 -4.22 -16.45 -20.79
CA PHE A 22 -3.50 -17.37 -21.68
C PHE A 22 -4.22 -18.70 -21.95
N SER A 23 -5.48 -18.87 -21.49
CA SER A 23 -6.23 -20.12 -21.66
C SER A 23 -6.83 -20.29 -23.07
N GLY A 24 -6.95 -19.20 -23.82
CA GLY A 24 -7.38 -19.20 -25.22
C GLY A 24 -6.20 -18.97 -26.18
N ASN A 25 -5.27 -19.92 -26.28
CA ASN A 25 -4.21 -19.85 -27.28
C ASN A 25 -4.82 -19.99 -28.69
N HIS A 26 -4.99 -18.87 -29.42
CA HIS A 26 -5.33 -18.91 -30.83
C HIS A 26 -4.16 -19.50 -31.63
N GLU A 27 -4.42 -20.19 -32.75
CA GLU A 27 -3.38 -20.81 -33.58
C GLU A 27 -2.32 -19.80 -34.06
N THR A 28 -2.70 -18.53 -34.22
CA THR A 28 -1.80 -17.40 -34.52
C THR A 28 -0.76 -17.13 -33.44
N ASP A 29 -1.07 -17.37 -32.17
CA ASP A 29 -0.14 -17.15 -31.06
C ASP A 29 0.90 -18.28 -30.98
N ARG A 30 0.50 -19.50 -31.36
CA ARG A 30 1.41 -20.66 -31.41
C ARG A 30 2.53 -20.48 -32.43
N GLU A 31 2.24 -19.86 -33.57
CA GLU A 31 3.28 -19.53 -34.55
C GLU A 31 4.27 -18.50 -34.00
N GLN A 32 3.80 -17.47 -33.29
CA GLN A 32 4.66 -16.46 -32.67
C GLN A 32 5.54 -17.05 -31.56
N PHE A 33 5.00 -17.97 -30.76
CA PHE A 33 5.73 -18.62 -29.68
C PHE A 33 6.56 -19.83 -30.12
N SER A 34 6.49 -20.25 -31.39
CA SER A 34 7.25 -21.40 -31.92
C SER A 34 8.77 -21.26 -31.75
N SER A 35 9.25 -20.02 -31.72
CA SER A 35 10.67 -19.67 -31.54
C SER A 35 11.12 -19.66 -30.07
N VAL A 36 10.19 -19.74 -29.11
CA VAL A 36 10.48 -19.67 -27.68
C VAL A 36 10.86 -21.06 -27.17
N LEU A 37 12.04 -21.16 -26.56
CA LEU A 37 12.48 -22.40 -25.96
C LEU A 37 11.57 -22.77 -24.78
N PRO A 38 11.16 -24.04 -24.62
CA PRO A 38 10.26 -24.47 -23.55
C PRO A 38 10.89 -24.46 -22.15
N HIS A 39 12.16 -24.05 -22.03
CA HIS A 39 12.91 -24.07 -20.78
C HIS A 39 13.60 -22.73 -20.49
N ASN A 40 13.69 -22.38 -19.20
CA ASN A 40 14.25 -21.11 -18.74
C ASN A 40 15.80 -21.08 -18.62
N LYS A 41 16.49 -22.08 -19.18
CA LYS A 41 17.95 -22.23 -19.07
C LYS A 41 18.73 -21.00 -19.55
N LEU A 42 18.28 -20.36 -20.64
CA LEU A 42 18.96 -19.19 -21.19
C LEU A 42 18.83 -17.96 -20.27
N PRO A 43 17.62 -17.55 -19.84
CA PRO A 43 17.46 -16.52 -18.82
C PRO A 43 18.27 -16.81 -17.55
N GLU A 44 18.21 -18.04 -17.00
CA GLU A 44 18.96 -18.42 -15.80
C GLU A 44 20.46 -18.26 -15.98
N ARG A 45 20.99 -18.69 -17.14
CA ARG A 45 22.42 -18.54 -17.46
C ARG A 45 22.83 -17.06 -17.58
N VAL A 46 21.99 -16.23 -18.21
CA VAL A 46 22.22 -14.78 -18.32
C VAL A 46 22.25 -14.13 -16.93
N PHE A 47 21.28 -14.47 -16.07
CA PHE A 47 21.25 -13.97 -14.70
C PHE A 47 22.43 -14.46 -13.86
N GLY A 48 22.84 -15.72 -14.01
CA GLY A 48 24.02 -16.25 -13.32
C GLY A 48 25.31 -15.52 -13.74
N GLN A 49 25.48 -15.23 -15.03
CA GLN A 49 26.61 -14.43 -15.51
C GLN A 49 26.55 -12.98 -15.00
N LEU A 50 25.36 -12.38 -15.00
CA LEU A 50 25.19 -11.02 -14.50
C LEU A 50 25.49 -10.92 -13.00
N ASP A 51 24.99 -11.85 -12.18
CA ASP A 51 25.27 -11.92 -10.75
C ASP A 51 26.77 -12.07 -10.49
N TRP A 52 27.44 -12.96 -11.24
CA TRP A 52 28.90 -13.09 -11.16
C TRP A 52 29.61 -11.77 -11.50
N LEU A 53 29.23 -11.09 -12.59
CA LEU A 53 29.81 -9.80 -13.00
C LEU A 53 29.59 -8.71 -11.96
N LEU A 54 28.40 -8.63 -11.35
CA LEU A 54 28.10 -7.64 -10.33
C LEU A 54 28.97 -7.82 -9.09
N ARG A 55 29.29 -9.07 -8.72
CA ARG A 55 30.17 -9.37 -7.57
C ARG A 55 31.64 -9.10 -7.86
N HIS A 56 32.12 -9.44 -9.06
CA HIS A 56 33.55 -9.39 -9.40
C HIS A 56 33.97 -8.08 -10.09
N ARG A 57 33.02 -7.34 -10.66
CA ARG A 57 33.24 -6.05 -11.33
C ARG A 57 32.24 -5.01 -10.82
N PRO A 58 32.26 -4.66 -9.52
CA PRO A 58 31.28 -3.73 -8.94
C PRO A 58 31.40 -2.32 -9.50
N ASN A 59 32.60 -1.93 -9.97
CA ASN A 59 32.84 -0.62 -10.57
C ASN A 59 32.47 -0.56 -12.06
N ALA A 60 32.12 -1.69 -12.69
CA ALA A 60 31.70 -1.70 -14.08
C ALA A 60 30.27 -1.16 -14.22
N SER A 61 30.02 -0.39 -15.28
CA SER A 61 28.68 0.10 -15.55
C SER A 61 27.76 -1.05 -15.97
N LYS A 62 26.44 -0.90 -15.73
CA LYS A 62 25.43 -1.87 -16.18
C LYS A 62 25.50 -2.12 -17.68
N ILE A 63 25.62 -1.05 -18.46
CA ILE A 63 25.79 -1.11 -19.92
C ILE A 63 27.01 -1.95 -20.31
N ALA A 64 28.14 -1.82 -19.59
CA ALA A 64 29.34 -2.60 -19.89
C ALA A 64 29.15 -4.09 -19.55
N ASN A 65 28.49 -4.42 -18.45
CA ASN A 65 28.18 -5.80 -18.08
C ASN A 65 27.18 -6.44 -19.05
N GLU A 66 26.13 -5.72 -19.45
CA GLU A 66 25.16 -6.16 -20.46
C GLU A 66 25.83 -6.39 -21.82
N ALA A 67 26.67 -5.45 -22.26
CA ALA A 67 27.45 -5.60 -23.49
C ALA A 67 28.36 -6.83 -23.44
N HIS A 68 29.00 -7.10 -22.31
CA HIS A 68 29.84 -8.28 -22.14
C HIS A 68 29.04 -9.59 -22.25
N ILE A 69 27.87 -9.66 -21.61
CA ILE A 69 26.99 -10.84 -21.71
C ILE A 69 26.51 -11.02 -23.15
N MET A 70 26.03 -9.96 -23.80
CA MET A 70 25.57 -10.01 -25.19
C MET A 70 26.68 -10.44 -26.14
N TYR A 71 27.89 -9.88 -25.99
CA TYR A 71 29.04 -10.22 -26.81
C TYR A 71 29.39 -11.71 -26.72
N ASN A 72 29.37 -12.27 -25.50
CA ASN A 72 29.67 -13.68 -25.26
C ASN A 72 28.55 -14.60 -25.75
N MET A 73 27.29 -14.29 -25.44
CA MET A 73 26.15 -15.15 -25.77
C MET A 73 25.87 -15.20 -27.27
N ASN A 74 26.03 -14.06 -27.96
CA ASN A 74 25.78 -13.97 -29.40
C ASN A 74 27.00 -14.39 -30.25
N ARG A 75 28.09 -14.86 -29.62
CA ARG A 75 29.35 -15.23 -30.29
C ARG A 75 29.85 -14.11 -31.22
N THR A 76 29.72 -12.87 -30.77
CA THR A 76 30.00 -11.69 -31.60
C THR A 76 31.44 -11.67 -32.09
N ALA A 77 32.40 -12.23 -31.34
CA ALA A 77 33.78 -12.42 -31.78
C ALA A 77 33.88 -13.24 -33.08
N ASN A 78 33.26 -14.43 -33.10
CA ASN A 78 33.27 -15.31 -34.28
C ASN A 78 32.56 -14.66 -35.47
N TRP A 79 31.48 -13.93 -35.22
CA TRP A 79 30.75 -13.20 -36.25
C TRP A 79 31.56 -12.04 -36.84
N LEU A 80 32.36 -11.33 -36.02
CA LEU A 80 33.25 -10.27 -36.50
C LEU A 80 34.41 -10.82 -37.33
N GLN A 81 34.96 -11.98 -36.95
CA GLN A 81 36.05 -12.65 -37.69
C GLN A 81 35.65 -13.07 -39.12
N GLN A 82 34.36 -13.19 -39.41
CA GLN A 82 33.83 -13.55 -40.73
C GLN A 82 33.59 -12.33 -41.63
N LYS A 83 33.93 -11.13 -41.18
CA LYS A 83 33.72 -9.88 -41.93
C LYS A 83 35.03 -9.29 -42.41
N ASP A 84 34.94 -8.49 -43.45
CA ASP A 84 36.05 -7.69 -43.95
C ASP A 84 36.46 -6.63 -42.92
N ASP A 85 37.76 -6.32 -42.88
CA ASP A 85 38.35 -5.38 -41.92
C ASP A 85 37.72 -3.99 -42.00
N GLU A 86 37.42 -3.50 -43.21
CA GLU A 86 36.74 -2.21 -43.43
C GLU A 86 35.36 -2.18 -42.75
N LYS A 87 34.62 -3.29 -42.84
CA LYS A 87 33.29 -3.40 -42.21
C LYS A 87 33.38 -3.50 -40.70
N VAL A 88 34.41 -4.16 -40.18
CA VAL A 88 34.68 -4.22 -38.74
C VAL A 88 34.99 -2.84 -38.18
N GLU A 89 35.83 -2.05 -38.87
CA GLU A 89 36.17 -0.70 -38.43
C GLU A 89 34.96 0.24 -38.46
N GLU A 90 34.12 0.17 -39.50
CA GLU A 90 32.86 0.90 -39.59
C GLU A 90 31.94 0.59 -38.38
N LEU A 91 31.78 -0.70 -38.04
CA LEU A 91 30.94 -1.13 -36.92
C LEU A 91 31.48 -0.67 -35.55
N ILE A 92 32.80 -0.68 -35.37
CA ILE A 92 33.45 -0.18 -34.15
C ILE A 92 33.26 1.33 -34.03
N SER A 93 33.44 2.08 -35.12
CA SER A 93 33.22 3.53 -35.17
C SER A 93 31.78 3.89 -34.83
N TRP A 94 30.82 3.20 -35.46
CA TRP A 94 29.40 3.35 -35.18
C TRP A 94 29.07 3.07 -33.70
N SER A 95 29.62 1.99 -33.14
CA SER A 95 29.42 1.59 -31.74
C SER A 95 29.92 2.66 -30.75
N LYS A 96 31.08 3.29 -31.02
CA LYS A 96 31.63 4.36 -30.19
C LYS A 96 30.70 5.58 -30.14
N THR A 97 30.12 5.95 -31.27
CA THR A 97 29.19 7.08 -31.37
C THR A 97 27.88 6.77 -30.62
N ASN A 98 27.30 5.59 -30.85
CA ASN A 98 26.07 5.19 -30.17
C ASN A 98 26.22 5.00 -28.67
N LEU A 99 27.39 4.55 -28.19
CA LEU A 99 27.63 4.43 -26.76
C LEU A 99 27.46 5.77 -26.03
N LYS A 100 27.86 6.89 -26.66
CA LYS A 100 27.66 8.22 -26.09
C LYS A 100 26.17 8.56 -25.97
N ILE A 101 25.40 8.29 -27.04
CA ILE A 101 23.96 8.51 -27.08
C ILE A 101 23.27 7.67 -26.00
N MET A 102 23.56 6.37 -25.96
CA MET A 102 22.98 5.45 -24.97
C MET A 102 23.24 5.89 -23.53
N LYS A 103 24.47 6.37 -23.22
CA LYS A 103 24.79 6.87 -21.88
C LYS A 103 23.98 8.10 -21.51
N GLU A 104 23.78 9.05 -22.44
CA GLU A 104 22.98 10.24 -22.15
C GLU A 104 21.49 9.90 -22.02
N THR A 105 20.97 9.01 -22.87
CA THR A 105 19.59 8.51 -22.75
C THR A 105 19.35 7.83 -21.41
N GLU A 106 20.27 6.96 -20.96
CA GLU A 106 20.14 6.28 -19.67
C GLU A 106 20.20 7.27 -18.50
N LYS A 107 21.09 8.26 -18.56
CA LYS A 107 21.18 9.32 -17.55
C LYS A 107 19.88 10.11 -17.44
N LEU A 108 19.28 10.51 -18.57
CA LEU A 108 17.98 11.20 -18.60
C LEU A 108 16.88 10.31 -18.00
N ARG A 109 16.87 9.03 -18.34
CA ARG A 109 15.90 8.05 -17.81
C ARG A 109 16.02 7.88 -16.29
N ILE A 110 17.25 7.81 -15.77
CA ILE A 110 17.50 7.73 -14.32
C ILE A 110 17.01 9.00 -13.63
N GLN A 111 17.29 10.18 -14.18
CA GLN A 111 16.81 11.45 -13.63
C GLN A 111 15.29 11.54 -13.61
N GLU A 112 14.63 11.09 -14.68
CA GLU A 112 13.18 11.02 -14.75
C GLU A 112 12.63 10.07 -13.66
N LEU A 113 13.22 8.88 -13.51
CA LEU A 113 12.80 7.93 -12.49
C LEU A 113 12.97 8.50 -11.07
N ASP A 114 14.10 9.12 -10.79
CA ASP A 114 14.37 9.76 -9.49
C ASP A 114 13.37 10.87 -9.19
N SER A 115 13.02 11.70 -10.20
CA SER A 115 12.01 12.75 -10.03
C SER A 115 10.64 12.17 -9.71
N LYS A 116 10.23 11.08 -10.37
CA LYS A 116 8.96 10.38 -10.11
C LYS A 116 8.93 9.78 -8.71
N LEU A 117 10.01 9.13 -8.29
CA LEU A 117 10.11 8.56 -6.95
C LEU A 117 10.03 9.63 -5.86
N ARG A 118 10.69 10.78 -6.08
CA ARG A 118 10.59 11.94 -5.18
C ARG A 118 9.16 12.47 -5.09
N GLN A 119 8.46 12.63 -6.22
CA GLN A 119 7.06 13.06 -6.25
C GLN A 119 6.15 12.10 -5.48
N ILE A 120 6.29 10.79 -5.70
CA ILE A 120 5.53 9.77 -4.96
C ILE A 120 5.77 9.88 -3.46
N SER A 121 7.01 10.13 -3.03
CA SER A 121 7.35 10.31 -1.62
C SER A 121 6.68 11.57 -1.04
N ILE A 122 6.75 12.69 -1.75
CA ILE A 122 6.12 13.96 -1.35
C ILE A 122 4.60 13.80 -1.24
N ASP A 123 3.98 13.15 -2.22
CA ASP A 123 2.53 12.89 -2.21
C ASP A 123 2.11 12.01 -1.03
N LYS A 124 2.90 10.98 -0.72
CA LYS A 124 2.67 10.13 0.44
C LYS A 124 2.76 10.94 1.74
N GLU A 125 3.79 11.78 1.88
CA GLU A 125 3.96 12.65 3.04
C GLU A 125 2.79 13.64 3.17
N ASN A 126 2.42 14.32 2.08
CA ASN A 126 1.30 15.26 2.05
C ASN A 126 -0.02 14.59 2.42
N ARG A 127 -0.28 13.36 1.94
CA ARG A 127 -1.45 12.57 2.34
C ARG A 127 -1.45 12.26 3.83
N THR A 128 -0.31 11.86 4.39
CA THR A 128 -0.22 11.59 5.84
C THR A 128 -0.43 12.85 6.67
N LYS A 129 0.17 13.99 6.28
CA LYS A 129 -0.05 15.29 6.92
C LYS A 129 -1.50 15.74 6.83
N ALA A 130 -2.14 15.61 5.67
CA ALA A 130 -3.54 15.97 5.48
C ALA A 130 -4.48 15.09 6.32
N LEU A 131 -4.22 13.78 6.42
CA LEU A 131 -4.97 12.88 7.29
C LEU A 131 -4.79 13.24 8.77
N ALA A 132 -3.57 13.55 9.20
CA ALA A 132 -3.28 13.99 10.56
C ALA A 132 -3.98 15.32 10.88
N ALA A 133 -3.94 16.29 9.96
CA ALA A 133 -4.61 17.58 10.11
C ALA A 133 -6.14 17.40 10.24
N LYS A 134 -6.77 16.61 9.36
CA LYS A 134 -8.20 16.27 9.45
C LYS A 134 -8.56 15.56 10.75
N SER A 135 -7.68 14.65 11.21
CA SER A 135 -7.88 13.99 12.49
C SER A 135 -7.82 14.98 13.65
N LYS A 136 -6.87 15.92 13.64
CA LYS A 136 -6.72 16.96 14.66
C LYS A 136 -7.95 17.87 14.69
N GLU A 137 -8.35 18.40 13.53
CA GLU A 137 -9.55 19.24 13.38
C GLU A 137 -10.81 18.53 13.91
N ARG A 138 -10.97 17.24 13.59
CA ARG A 138 -12.08 16.44 14.10
C ARG A 138 -12.05 16.30 15.63
N LYS A 139 -10.88 16.06 16.23
CA LYS A 139 -10.73 15.95 17.69
C LYS A 139 -11.05 17.29 18.36
N GLU A 140 -10.59 18.41 17.80
CA GLU A 140 -10.87 19.77 18.30
C GLU A 140 -12.37 20.08 18.23
N SER A 141 -13.02 19.84 17.09
CA SER A 141 -14.47 20.03 16.91
C SER A 141 -15.28 19.22 17.94
N LEU A 142 -14.98 17.92 18.09
CA LEU A 142 -15.65 17.08 19.09
C LEU A 142 -15.41 17.56 20.52
N THR A 143 -14.22 18.08 20.83
CA THR A 143 -13.90 18.63 22.14
C THR A 143 -14.74 19.88 22.43
N GLN A 144 -14.86 20.79 21.47
CA GLN A 144 -15.71 21.98 21.60
C GLN A 144 -17.20 21.61 21.78
N GLU A 145 -17.70 20.62 21.04
CA GLU A 145 -19.07 20.13 21.21
C GLU A 145 -19.31 19.53 22.61
N ILE A 146 -18.35 18.76 23.13
CA ILE A 146 -18.44 18.19 24.47
C ILE A 146 -18.36 19.25 25.56
N VAL A 147 -17.53 20.28 25.39
CA VAL A 147 -17.50 21.42 26.33
C VAL A 147 -18.88 22.09 26.41
N LYS A 148 -19.57 22.26 25.28
CA LYS A 148 -20.93 22.84 25.23
C LYS A 148 -22.00 21.92 25.85
N LEU A 149 -21.96 20.61 25.55
CA LEU A 149 -22.97 19.65 26.01
C LEU A 149 -22.73 19.16 27.46
N GLY A 150 -21.49 19.24 27.91
CA GLY A 150 -20.95 18.56 29.08
C GLY A 150 -20.64 17.08 28.78
N PHE A 151 -19.58 16.56 29.41
CA PHE A 151 -19.21 15.14 29.30
C PHE A 151 -20.12 14.27 30.19
N TRP A 152 -20.65 13.17 29.64
CA TRP A 152 -21.57 12.30 30.37
C TRP A 152 -20.85 11.03 30.80
N ASP A 153 -20.50 10.97 32.09
CA ASP A 153 -19.70 9.88 32.62
C ASP A 153 -20.43 8.95 33.59
N LYS A 154 -21.58 9.39 34.12
CA LYS A 154 -22.41 8.58 35.04
C LYS A 154 -23.74 8.23 34.40
N LYS A 155 -24.24 7.01 34.65
CA LYS A 155 -25.54 6.53 34.13
C LYS A 155 -26.70 7.48 34.49
N GLY A 156 -26.69 8.02 35.72
CA GLY A 156 -27.68 9.01 36.17
C GLY A 156 -27.64 10.32 35.39
N VAL A 157 -26.44 10.80 35.03
CA VAL A 157 -26.23 12.04 34.28
C VAL A 157 -26.74 11.89 32.84
N VAL A 158 -26.50 10.74 32.20
CA VAL A 158 -27.01 10.44 30.85
C VAL A 158 -28.54 10.54 30.82
N ASN A 159 -29.23 9.91 31.78
CA ASN A 159 -30.69 9.95 31.84
C ASN A 159 -31.22 11.36 32.12
N ALA A 160 -30.60 12.11 33.04
CA ALA A 160 -31.01 13.46 33.38
C ALA A 160 -30.83 14.44 32.20
N LYS A 161 -29.69 14.38 31.51
CA LYS A 161 -29.40 15.25 30.36
C LYS A 161 -30.25 14.91 29.13
N LEU A 162 -30.54 13.63 28.89
CA LEU A 162 -31.47 13.21 27.84
C LEU A 162 -32.91 13.69 28.07
N LYS A 163 -33.37 13.78 29.32
CA LYS A 163 -34.69 14.34 29.66
C LYS A 163 -34.78 15.84 29.38
N LYS A 164 -33.67 16.58 29.54
CA LYS A 164 -33.60 18.03 29.28
C LYS A 164 -33.67 18.40 27.79
N LEU A 165 -33.33 17.47 26.90
CA LEU A 165 -33.37 17.69 25.45
C LEU A 165 -34.79 17.51 24.92
N LYS A 166 -35.34 18.54 24.25
CA LYS A 166 -36.73 18.54 23.76
C LYS A 166 -36.91 17.69 22.49
N THR A 167 -35.96 17.76 21.55
CA THR A 167 -36.10 17.17 20.21
C THR A 167 -35.40 15.81 20.10
N GLN A 168 -36.00 14.84 19.39
CA GLN A 168 -35.41 13.54 19.12
C GLN A 168 -34.07 13.64 18.35
N THR A 169 -33.99 14.58 17.40
CA THR A 169 -32.77 14.88 16.64
C THR A 169 -31.63 15.35 17.55
N ALA A 170 -31.94 16.22 18.52
CA ALA A 170 -30.97 16.73 19.49
C ALA A 170 -30.46 15.63 20.43
N LYS A 171 -31.36 14.76 20.94
CA LYS A 171 -30.98 13.58 21.73
C LYS A 171 -30.02 12.66 20.98
N ARG A 172 -30.34 12.42 19.71
CA ARG A 172 -29.53 11.57 18.85
C ARG A 172 -28.15 12.17 18.58
N ASN A 173 -28.07 13.46 18.24
CA ASN A 173 -26.80 14.13 18.00
C ASN A 173 -25.94 14.19 19.26
N ALA A 174 -26.53 14.51 20.41
CA ALA A 174 -25.81 14.48 21.69
C ALA A 174 -25.21 13.10 21.99
N LEU A 175 -25.99 12.02 21.82
CA LEU A 175 -25.48 10.66 22.01
C LEU A 175 -24.36 10.31 21.02
N LYS A 176 -24.48 10.71 19.75
CA LYS A 176 -23.43 10.52 18.74
C LYS A 176 -22.15 11.26 19.12
N THR A 177 -22.25 12.52 19.54
CA THR A 177 -21.10 13.31 19.98
C THR A 177 -20.41 12.64 21.17
N GLN A 178 -21.15 12.15 22.17
CA GLN A 178 -20.58 11.43 23.33
C GLN A 178 -19.84 10.14 22.90
N ILE A 179 -20.44 9.32 22.03
CA ILE A 179 -19.83 8.08 21.55
C ILE A 179 -18.60 8.37 20.68
N ASN A 180 -18.70 9.35 19.78
CA ASN A 180 -17.59 9.74 18.91
C ASN A 180 -16.44 10.36 19.70
N PHE A 181 -16.73 11.16 20.73
CA PHE A 181 -15.70 11.71 21.60
C PHE A 181 -14.95 10.60 22.35
N ARG A 182 -15.65 9.61 22.90
CA ARG A 182 -15.03 8.43 23.52
C ARG A 182 -14.17 7.62 22.54
N ASN A 183 -14.60 7.52 21.28
CA ASN A 183 -13.86 6.80 20.24
C ASN A 183 -12.62 7.56 19.74
N TYR A 184 -12.80 8.81 19.33
CA TYR A 184 -11.78 9.56 18.58
C TYR A 184 -10.91 10.46 19.45
N VAL A 185 -11.41 10.97 20.59
CA VAL A 185 -10.65 11.86 21.48
C VAL A 185 -10.06 11.09 22.65
N LEU A 186 -10.89 10.31 23.36
CA LEU A 186 -10.44 9.50 24.51
C LEU A 186 -9.80 8.16 24.10
N GLU A 187 -9.93 7.76 22.84
CA GLU A 187 -9.37 6.51 22.29
C GLU A 187 -9.70 5.29 23.17
N GLN A 188 -10.94 5.24 23.65
CA GLN A 188 -11.39 4.20 24.57
C GLN A 188 -11.31 2.82 23.92
N LYS A 189 -10.60 1.89 24.57
CA LYS A 189 -10.48 0.50 24.10
C LYS A 189 -11.78 -0.27 24.38
N ALA A 190 -12.59 -0.47 23.35
CA ALA A 190 -13.79 -1.33 23.39
C ALA A 190 -14.06 -1.93 21.99
N ASP A 191 -15.00 -2.89 21.92
CA ASP A 191 -15.42 -3.48 20.64
C ASP A 191 -16.04 -2.41 19.72
N ILE A 192 -15.62 -2.41 18.45
CA ILE A 192 -16.04 -1.48 17.39
C ILE A 192 -17.58 -1.38 17.31
N LYS A 193 -18.31 -2.45 17.62
CA LYS A 193 -19.79 -2.46 17.59
C LYS A 193 -20.42 -1.38 18.47
N TYR A 194 -19.78 -0.99 19.58
CA TYR A 194 -20.30 0.02 20.50
C TYR A 194 -20.06 1.45 20.01
N PHE A 195 -19.08 1.67 19.14
CA PHE A 195 -18.79 2.98 18.54
C PHE A 195 -19.54 3.23 17.22
N ARG A 196 -20.24 2.22 16.68
CA ARG A 196 -20.98 2.35 15.42
C ARG A 196 -22.23 3.22 15.58
N VAL A 197 -22.29 4.27 14.78
CA VAL A 197 -23.43 5.20 14.68
C VAL A 197 -24.40 4.82 13.55
N THR A 198 -23.98 3.92 12.66
CA THR A 198 -24.72 3.39 11.51
C THR A 198 -24.70 1.86 11.52
N LYS A 199 -25.80 1.25 11.09
CA LYS A 199 -25.92 -0.21 10.87
C LYS A 199 -25.41 -0.59 9.48
N TYR A 200 -25.35 -1.90 9.22
CA TYR A 200 -25.22 -2.46 7.87
C TYR A 200 -26.29 -1.85 6.94
N GLN A 201 -25.96 -1.62 5.67
CA GLN A 201 -26.82 -0.95 4.67
C GLN A 201 -27.21 0.52 4.99
N ARG A 202 -26.34 1.30 5.66
CA ARG A 202 -26.53 2.73 5.97
C ARG A 202 -27.77 3.05 6.83
N GLN A 203 -28.44 2.05 7.40
CA GLN A 203 -29.56 2.28 8.30
C GLN A 203 -29.10 2.97 9.58
N THR A 204 -29.95 3.87 10.09
CA THR A 204 -29.63 4.67 11.26
C THR A 204 -29.85 3.89 12.56
N VAL A 205 -28.88 3.92 13.47
CA VAL A 205 -29.03 3.31 14.80
C VAL A 205 -30.07 4.10 15.60
N THR A 206 -30.99 3.37 16.24
CA THR A 206 -32.06 3.98 17.05
C THR A 206 -31.50 4.66 18.30
N ILE A 207 -32.24 5.63 18.86
CA ILE A 207 -31.82 6.39 20.04
C ILE A 207 -31.62 5.46 21.24
N ASN A 208 -32.47 4.46 21.42
CA ASN A 208 -32.35 3.47 22.48
C ASN A 208 -31.07 2.64 22.35
N GLN A 209 -30.73 2.19 21.14
CA GLN A 209 -29.48 1.47 20.89
C GLN A 209 -28.26 2.35 21.15
N LEU A 210 -28.25 3.61 20.73
CA LEU A 210 -27.16 4.56 21.02
C LEU A 210 -27.02 4.79 22.54
N LYS A 211 -28.13 4.89 23.26
CA LYS A 211 -28.12 5.02 24.72
C LYS A 211 -27.52 3.77 25.38
N THR A 212 -27.94 2.58 24.98
CA THR A 212 -27.39 1.31 25.49
C THR A 212 -25.89 1.24 25.21
N ASN A 213 -25.46 1.54 23.97
CA ASN A 213 -24.05 1.54 23.60
C ASN A 213 -23.22 2.49 24.49
N LEU A 214 -23.70 3.72 24.71
CA LEU A 214 -23.02 4.68 25.58
C LEU A 214 -22.95 4.20 27.03
N LEU A 215 -24.02 3.61 27.57
CA LEU A 215 -24.04 3.08 28.95
C LEU A 215 -23.07 1.90 29.11
N THR A 216 -22.98 1.03 28.10
CA THR A 216 -22.02 -0.08 28.08
C THR A 216 -20.58 0.44 28.05
N LEU A 217 -20.29 1.45 27.21
CA LEU A 217 -18.99 2.10 27.16
C LEU A 217 -18.62 2.71 28.52
N ILE A 218 -19.55 3.39 29.19
CA ILE A 218 -19.34 3.95 30.52
C ILE A 218 -19.02 2.86 31.55
N SER A 219 -19.78 1.75 31.58
CA SER A 219 -19.51 0.65 32.51
C SER A 219 -18.17 -0.04 32.27
N MET A 220 -17.71 -0.09 31.03
CA MET A 220 -16.38 -0.62 30.71
C MET A 220 -15.26 0.30 31.22
N THR A 221 -15.50 1.62 31.25
CA THR A 221 -14.54 2.58 31.81
C THR A 221 -14.44 2.48 33.33
N THR A 222 -15.57 2.35 34.04
CA THR A 222 -15.57 2.24 35.52
C THR A 222 -14.84 0.99 35.99
N ASN A 223 -15.07 -0.15 35.34
CA ASN A 223 -14.42 -1.41 35.72
C ASN A 223 -12.90 -1.42 35.45
N ASN A 224 -12.44 -0.68 34.43
CA ASN A 224 -11.01 -0.49 34.15
C ASN A 224 -10.33 0.53 35.08
N CYS A 225 -11.09 1.38 35.76
CA CYS A 225 -10.58 2.33 36.74
C CYS A 225 -10.41 1.66 38.11
N GLU A 226 -11.42 0.91 38.55
CA GLU A 226 -11.41 0.14 39.82
C GLU A 226 -10.31 -0.95 39.84
N SER A 227 -9.97 -1.52 38.68
CA SER A 227 -8.89 -2.52 38.55
C SER A 227 -7.48 -1.92 38.51
N ARG A 228 -7.35 -0.59 38.37
CA ARG A 228 -6.05 0.11 38.45
C ARG A 228 -5.76 0.64 39.85
N GLU A 229 -6.77 1.09 40.59
CA GLU A 229 -6.59 1.54 41.99
C GLU A 229 -6.16 0.38 42.90
N ASN A 230 -6.68 -0.83 42.68
CA ASN A 230 -6.28 -2.04 43.43
C ASN A 230 -4.85 -2.55 43.12
N ARG A 231 -4.12 -1.97 42.17
CA ARG A 231 -2.71 -2.34 41.89
C ARG A 231 -1.69 -1.32 42.39
N SER A 232 -2.15 -0.21 42.96
CA SER A 232 -1.30 0.84 43.53
C SER A 232 -1.17 0.75 45.05
N GLU A 233 -1.79 -0.25 45.67
CA GLU A 233 -1.72 -0.53 47.12
C GLU A 233 -0.96 -1.83 47.45
N GLU A 234 -0.28 -2.44 46.48
CA GLU A 234 0.66 -3.57 46.68
C GLU A 234 2.11 -3.15 46.43
#